data_AF-A0A6P0M7C7-F1
#
_entry.id   AF-A0A6P0M7C7-F1
#
_cell.length_a   1.000
_cell.length_b   1.000
_cell.length_c   1.000
_cell.angle_alpha   90.00
_cell.angle_beta   90.00
_cell.angle_gamma   90.00
#
_symmetry.space_group_name_H-M   'P 1'
#
loop_
_entity.id
_entity.type
_entity.pdbx_description
1 polymer ?
#
loop_
_entity_poly.entity_id
_entity_poly.type
_entity_poly.pdbx_seq_one_letter_code
_entity_poly.pdbx_strand_id
1 'polypeptide(L)' 'MITHDVEEAVFLSEGIYVMGAHPGCIRDKIMIDLPAVRTLDTKLTLEFVELKRQVIQALRI' A
#
# COMPACT_ATOMS: atom_id res chain seq x y z
N MET A 1 -5.61 10.09 -1.75
CA MET A 1 -5.94 9.46 -3.04
C MET A 1 -6.70 8.17 -2.75
N ILE A 2 -7.66 7.80 -3.59
CA ILE A 2 -8.33 6.49 -3.54
C ILE A 2 -8.01 5.80 -4.86
N THR A 3 -7.43 4.61 -4.81
CA THR A 3 -7.11 3.80 -5.99
C THR A 3 -7.40 2.34 -5.70
N HIS A 4 -7.63 1.56 -6.76
CA HIS A 4 -7.72 0.11 -6.70
C HIS A 4 -6.39 -0.55 -7.11
N ASP A 5 -5.43 0.23 -7.58
CA ASP A 5 -4.09 -0.23 -7.93
C ASP A 5 -3.19 -0.22 -6.69
N VAL A 6 -2.84 -1.42 -6.22
CA VAL A 6 -1.97 -1.59 -5.05
C VAL A 6 -0.57 -1.02 -5.28
N GLU A 7 -0.03 -1.17 -6.49
CA GLU A 7 1.31 -0.73 -6.80
C GLU A 7 1.40 0.79 -6.81
N GLU A 8 0.41 1.45 -7.40
CA GLU A 8 0.25 2.90 -7.33
C GLU A 8 0.11 3.38 -5.88
N ALA A 9 -0.70 2.69 -5.08
CA ALA A 9 -0.91 3.03 -3.68
C ALA A 9 0.40 2.97 -2.87
N VAL A 10 1.19 1.90 -3.02
CA VAL A 10 2.49 1.75 -2.34
C VAL A 10 3.50 2.79 -2.82
N PHE A 11 3.54 3.05 -4.13
CA PHE A 11 4.53 3.97 -4.70
C PHE A 11 4.28 5.44 -4.35
N LEU A 12 3.02 5.87 -4.32
CA LEU A 12 2.68 7.30 -4.18
C LEU A 12 2.34 7.73 -2.75
N SER A 13 2.15 6.80 -1.81
CA SER A 13 1.64 7.14 -0.48
C SER A 13 2.73 7.14 0.59
N GLU A 14 2.48 7.86 1.69
CA GLU A 14 3.22 7.73 2.96
C GLU A 14 2.54 6.74 3.92
N GLY A 15 1.25 6.45 3.67
CA GLY A 15 0.48 5.46 4.39
C GLY A 15 -0.75 5.05 3.59
N ILE A 16 -1.15 3.80 3.75
CA ILE A 16 -2.30 3.19 3.09
C ILE A 16 -3.34 2.83 4.15
N TYR A 17 -4.57 3.24 3.93
CA TYR A 17 -5.72 2.84 4.74
C TYR A 17 -6.57 1.87 3.94
N VAL A 18 -6.86 0.71 4.52
CA VAL A 18 -7.70 -0.32 3.89
C VAL A 18 -9.12 -0.18 4.40
N MET A 19 -10.05 0.02 3.48
CA MET A 19 -11.48 0.12 3.78
C MET A 19 -12.13 -1.27 3.76
N GLY A 20 -12.90 -1.60 4.80
CA GLY A 20 -13.78 -2.77 4.83
C GLY A 20 -15.09 -2.53 4.06
N ALA A 21 -15.66 -3.58 3.47
CA ALA A 21 -16.81 -3.46 2.58
C ALA A 21 -18.17 -3.26 3.29
N HIS A 22 -18.32 -3.61 4.58
CA HIS A 22 -19.55 -3.34 5.33
C HIS A 22 -19.42 -3.66 6.84
N PRO A 23 -19.87 -2.77 7.76
CA PRO A 23 -20.06 -1.34 7.54
C PRO A 23 -18.73 -0.69 7.12
N GLY A 24 -18.78 0.39 6.34
CA GLY A 24 -17.58 1.04 5.80
C GLY A 24 -16.69 1.59 6.92
N CYS A 25 -15.68 0.82 7.31
CA CYS A 25 -14.73 1.17 8.35
C CYS A 25 -13.30 1.05 7.84
N ILE A 26 -12.38 1.81 8.44
CA ILE A 26 -10.95 1.58 8.26
C ILE A 26 -10.62 0.31 9.01
N ARG A 27 -10.22 -0.73 8.29
CA ARG A 27 -9.83 -2.01 8.88
C ARG A 27 -8.35 -2.06 9.22
N ASP A 28 -7.52 -1.46 8.36
CA ASP A 28 -6.08 -1.55 8.49
C ASP A 28 -5.40 -0.25 8.08
N LYS A 29 -4.22 -0.01 8.64
CA LYS A 29 -3.34 1.10 8.33
C LYS A 29 -1.92 0.57 8.15
N ILE A 30 -1.41 0.69 6.94
CA ILE A 30 -0.07 0.26 6.56
C ILE A 30 0.79 1.50 6.36
N MET A 31 1.87 1.62 7.14
CA MET A 31 2.84 2.71 6.98
C MET A 31 3.83 2.36 5.86
N ILE A 32 4.14 3.33 5.01
CA ILE A 32 5.09 3.16 3.89
C ILE A 32 6.44 3.72 4.31
N ASP A 33 7.32 2.85 4.77
CA ASP A 33 8.71 3.19 5.09
C ASP A 33 9.61 3.05 3.84
N LEU A 34 9.26 3.81 2.81
CA LEU A 34 10.08 3.93 1.59
C LEU A 34 10.71 5.33 1.54
N PRO A 35 11.88 5.48 0.91
CA PRO A 35 12.52 6.79 0.73
C PRO A 35 11.57 7.83 0.16
N ALA A 36 11.76 9.10 0.55
CA ALA A 36 10.92 10.21 0.09
C ALA A 36 11.06 10.44 -1.43
N VAL A 37 12.24 10.19 -2.00
CA VAL A 37 12.47 10.22 -3.44
C VAL A 37 12.42 8.79 -3.97
N ARG A 38 11.43 8.51 -4.83
CA ARG A 38 11.18 7.17 -5.37
C ARG A 38 11.37 7.19 -6.88
N THR A 39 12.10 6.21 -7.39
CA THR A 39 12.35 6.00 -8.82
C THR A 39 11.67 4.71 -9.26
N LEU A 40 11.69 4.41 -10.56
CA LEU A 40 11.18 3.13 -11.05
C LEU A 40 11.94 1.94 -10.44
N ASP A 41 13.23 2.11 -10.15
CA ASP A 41 14.04 1.08 -9.48
C ASP A 41 13.56 0.80 -8.05
N THR A 42 12.95 1.79 -7.37
CA THR A 42 12.34 1.58 -6.05
C THR A 42 11.29 0.46 -6.10
N LYS A 43 10.57 0.29 -7.22
CA LYS A 43 9.57 -0.78 -7.37
C LYS A 43 10.17 -2.19 -7.39
N LEU A 44 11.46 -2.30 -7.69
CA LEU A 44 12.21 -3.55 -7.77
C LEU A 44 12.87 -3.91 -6.44
N THR A 45 12.85 -3.00 -5.45
CA THR A 45 13.42 -3.24 -4.13
C THR A 45 12.60 -4.26 -3.35
N LEU A 46 13.26 -4.96 -2.42
CA LEU A 46 12.61 -5.98 -1.59
C LEU A 46 11.54 -5.34 -0.71
N GLU A 47 11.84 -4.18 -0.13
CA GLU A 47 10.96 -3.39 0.73
C GLU A 47 9.63 -3.06 0.02
N PHE A 48 9.72 -2.64 -1.24
CA PHE A 48 8.54 -2.34 -2.05
C PHE A 48 7.69 -3.60 -2.31
N VAL A 49 8.34 -4.71 -2.65
CA VAL A 49 7.66 -5.99 -2.91
C VAL A 49 6.97 -6.51 -1.64
N GLU A 50 7.61 -6.37 -0.48
CA GLU A 50 7.06 -6.75 0.82
C GLU A 50 5.84 -5.90 1.19
N LEU A 51 5.92 -4.58 1.03
CA LEU A 51 4.78 -3.68 1.25
C LEU A 51 3.61 -4.00 0.32
N LYS A 52 3.87 -4.25 -0.97
CA LYS A 52 2.84 -4.69 -1.93
C LYS A 52 2.17 -5.99 -1.47
N ARG A 53 2.96 -6.95 -0.98
CA ARG A 53 2.42 -8.22 -0.45
C ARG A 53 1.53 -7.99 0.78
N GLN A 54 1.95 -7.11 1.69
CA GLN A 54 1.20 -6.76 2.89
C GLN A 54 -0.16 -6.15 2.53
N VAL A 55 -0.19 -5.20 1.59
CA VAL A 55 -1.45 -4.57 1.14
C VAL A 55 -2.38 -5.58 0.48
N ILE A 56 -1.87 -6.45 -0.39
CA ILE A 56 -2.67 -7.51 -1.03
C ILE A 56 -3.26 -8.45 0.02
N GLN A 57 -2.47 -8.85 1.02
CA GLN A 57 -2.95 -9.69 2.10
C GLN A 57 -4.03 -9.00 2.93
N ALA A 58 -3.87 -7.71 3.21
CA ALA A 58 -4.86 -6.91 3.91
C ALA A 58 -6.17 -6.73 3.13
N LEU A 59 -6.19 -6.95 1.81
CA LEU A 59 -7.40 -6.90 0.96
C LEU A 59 -8.14 -8.25 0.85
N ARG A 60 -7.51 -9.38 1.17
CA ARG A 60 -8.08 -10.75 0.99
C ARG A 60 -9.02 -11.20 2.09
N ILE A 61 -9.29 -10.34 3.06
CA ILE A 61 -10.15 -10.57 4.23
C ILE A 61 -11.40 -9.73 4.05
#